data_AF-A0A7Y2KK82-F1
#
_entry.id   AF-A0A7Y2KK82-F1
#
_cell.length_a   1.000
_cell.length_b   1.000
_cell.length_c   1.000
_cell.angle_alpha   90.00
_cell.angle_beta   90.00
_cell.angle_gamma   90.00
#
_symmetry.space_group_name_H-M   'P 1'
#
loop_
_entity.id
_entity.type
_entity.pdbx_description
1 polymer ?
#
loop_
_entity_poly.entity_id
_entity_poly.type
_entity_poly.pdbx_seq_one_letter_code
_entity_poly.pdbx_strand_id
1 'polypeptide(L)'
;MEEILQPIAENLFAYLGKTFPVCCGSDEFYYFPQIIPAGGGWTGWDNFTPEKIGEVTRRLSSVEDEIGLLSGKTEDRDLIADAETLKRVVRTLREQFGEVRFHETQPTFHLTVMCIALAASLGDPDHRAWSLRAKTLPSFLTQAKETLTDMPRLFRDLGLGMIQDTKAWLKSLNMEETDIAPVYSAVLQFEDFLRSARTRSRYLLPPELVERIVKEHMGCGVASSEVRDVILDEISEMAGIMETGCTDLFPGDSWKEAIRKIPLPDIPEGGTLALYREEADNLLRHCIRARFVPEDLPAISPLRIESLPPYLEAIRAASSYSFTPENPMRGGTFFIVPREGPWDANREDLADYRMLTAHEAYPGHHLLDSWRWQFVSPTRRPVEMPLFYEGWACFAEELMRMTGYFSGSMDLLLLA
;
A
#
# COMPACT_ATOMS: atom_id res chain seq x y z
N MET A 1 -12.14 29.39 -8.31
CA MET A 1 -10.95 28.56 -8.03
C MET A 1 -11.31 27.08 -8.18
N GLU A 2 -12.48 26.63 -7.72
CA GLU A 2 -12.99 25.26 -7.95
C GLU A 2 -13.16 24.94 -9.43
N GLU A 3 -13.79 25.85 -10.19
CA GLU A 3 -13.94 25.76 -11.66
C GLU A 3 -12.61 25.66 -12.45
N ILE A 4 -11.46 25.83 -11.78
CA ILE A 4 -10.12 25.76 -12.38
C ILE A 4 -9.31 24.60 -11.81
N LEU A 5 -9.35 24.38 -10.50
CA LEU A 5 -8.52 23.37 -9.82
C LEU A 5 -8.92 21.94 -10.19
N GLN A 6 -10.23 21.65 -10.23
CA GLN A 6 -10.70 20.31 -10.59
C GLN A 6 -10.28 19.92 -12.03
N PRO A 7 -10.47 20.77 -13.07
CA PRO A 7 -9.95 20.50 -14.40
C PRO A 7 -8.43 20.29 -14.46
N ILE A 8 -7.64 21.02 -13.67
CA ILE A 8 -6.18 20.81 -13.57
C ILE A 8 -5.89 19.40 -13.03
N ALA A 9 -6.54 19.02 -11.94
CA ALA A 9 -6.39 17.69 -11.32
C ALA A 9 -6.78 16.57 -12.29
N GLU A 10 -7.95 16.66 -12.92
CA GLU A 10 -8.44 15.66 -13.88
C GLU A 10 -7.50 15.50 -15.08
N ASN A 11 -7.01 16.61 -15.64
CA ASN A 11 -6.05 16.60 -16.76
C ASN A 11 -4.69 16.01 -16.36
N LEU A 12 -4.26 16.23 -15.12
CA LEU A 12 -3.04 15.63 -14.58
C LEU A 12 -3.23 14.13 -14.39
N PHE A 13 -4.30 13.71 -13.71
CA PHE A 13 -4.59 12.31 -13.41
C PHE A 13 -4.78 11.50 -14.69
N ALA A 14 -5.53 12.01 -15.67
CA ALA A 14 -5.67 11.36 -16.97
C ALA A 14 -4.32 11.18 -17.69
N TYR A 15 -3.42 12.17 -17.60
CA TYR A 15 -2.08 12.08 -18.16
C TYR A 15 -1.21 11.05 -17.43
N LEU A 16 -1.24 11.05 -16.10
CA LEU A 16 -0.50 10.09 -15.28
C LEU A 16 -1.03 8.67 -15.50
N GLY A 17 -2.35 8.44 -15.49
CA GLY A 17 -2.95 7.13 -15.76
C GLY A 17 -2.70 6.62 -17.18
N LYS A 18 -2.46 7.50 -18.17
CA LYS A 18 -2.01 7.09 -19.50
C LYS A 18 -0.53 6.70 -19.53
N THR A 19 0.28 7.34 -18.70
CA THR A 19 1.75 7.16 -18.68
C THR A 19 2.17 6.01 -17.77
N PHE A 20 1.46 5.85 -16.66
CA PHE A 20 1.67 4.89 -15.59
C PHE A 20 0.35 4.15 -15.26
N PRO A 21 -0.27 3.45 -16.23
CA PRO A 21 -1.56 2.80 -16.05
C PRO A 21 -1.58 1.76 -14.91
N VAL A 22 -0.45 1.13 -14.61
CA VAL A 22 -0.33 0.15 -13.52
C VAL A 22 -0.19 0.85 -12.18
N CYS A 23 0.79 1.74 -12.01
CA CYS A 23 0.97 2.44 -10.73
C CYS A 23 -0.26 3.27 -10.35
N CYS A 24 -0.91 3.94 -11.30
CA CYS A 24 -2.14 4.69 -11.01
C CYS A 24 -3.36 3.79 -10.81
N GLY A 25 -3.36 2.58 -11.38
CA GLY A 25 -4.47 1.62 -11.30
C GLY A 25 -4.44 0.72 -10.07
N SER A 26 -3.50 0.93 -9.15
CA SER A 26 -3.23 0.07 -8.00
C SER A 26 -3.02 0.90 -6.73
N ASP A 27 -3.29 0.28 -5.59
CA ASP A 27 -3.03 0.79 -4.24
C ASP A 27 -1.58 0.56 -3.76
N GLU A 28 -0.75 -0.20 -4.48
CA GLU A 28 0.64 -0.50 -4.10
C GLU A 28 1.61 0.70 -4.22
N PHE A 29 1.22 1.74 -4.95
CA PHE A 29 2.09 2.86 -5.29
C PHE A 29 1.56 4.17 -4.72
N TYR A 30 1.63 4.32 -3.40
CA TYR A 30 1.02 5.40 -2.62
C TYR A 30 1.37 6.85 -3.03
N TYR A 31 2.44 7.08 -3.81
CA TYR A 31 2.73 8.42 -4.37
C TYR A 31 1.98 8.73 -5.66
N PHE A 32 1.45 7.71 -6.34
CA PHE A 32 0.66 7.87 -7.56
C PHE A 32 -0.80 8.08 -7.20
N PRO A 33 -1.52 8.95 -7.94
CA PRO A 33 -2.96 9.05 -7.77
C PRO A 33 -3.63 7.73 -8.17
N GLN A 34 -4.47 7.21 -7.29
CA GLN A 34 -5.27 6.02 -7.49
C GLN A 34 -6.48 6.36 -8.38
N ILE A 35 -6.48 5.86 -9.62
CA ILE A 35 -7.51 6.11 -10.63
C ILE A 35 -7.73 4.89 -11.51
N ILE A 36 -8.88 4.80 -12.19
CA ILE A 36 -9.08 3.84 -13.27
C ILE A 36 -8.57 4.44 -14.59
N PRO A 37 -7.53 3.86 -15.24
CA PRO A 37 -7.05 4.37 -16.51
C PRO A 37 -8.11 4.31 -17.63
N ALA A 38 -8.09 5.25 -18.57
CA ALA A 38 -9.09 5.38 -19.64
C ALA A 38 -9.19 4.15 -20.59
N GLY A 39 -8.15 3.31 -20.65
CA GLY A 39 -8.15 2.04 -21.40
C GLY A 39 -8.60 0.83 -20.57
N GLY A 40 -9.07 1.04 -19.33
CA GLY A 40 -9.21 0.03 -18.28
C GLY A 40 -7.86 -0.38 -17.68
N GLY A 41 -7.87 -1.03 -16.52
CA GLY A 41 -6.65 -1.51 -15.83
C GLY A 41 -5.88 -2.62 -16.57
N TRP A 42 -6.37 -3.04 -17.73
CA TRP A 42 -6.01 -4.31 -18.37
C TRP A 42 -4.93 -4.17 -19.45
N THR A 43 -4.62 -2.95 -19.90
CA THR A 43 -3.75 -2.73 -21.07
C THR A 43 -2.64 -1.71 -20.80
N GLY A 44 -1.47 -1.92 -21.41
CA GLY A 44 -0.35 -0.96 -21.42
C GLY A 44 0.55 -1.00 -20.19
N TRP A 45 1.87 -0.87 -20.41
CA TRP A 45 2.88 -0.86 -19.36
C TRP A 45 3.27 0.56 -18.97
N ASP A 46 3.70 0.73 -17.72
CA ASP A 46 4.21 2.00 -17.21
C ASP A 46 5.51 2.39 -17.90
N ASN A 47 5.59 3.65 -18.29
CA ASN A 47 6.72 4.14 -19.07
C ASN A 47 7.67 4.99 -18.21
N PHE A 48 8.75 4.35 -17.76
CA PHE A 48 9.83 4.97 -17.00
C PHE A 48 11.06 5.33 -17.85
N THR A 49 10.96 5.47 -19.19
CA THR A 49 12.16 5.87 -19.96
C THR A 49 12.62 7.27 -19.54
N PRO A 50 13.93 7.59 -19.63
CA PRO A 50 14.45 8.91 -19.30
C PRO A 50 13.73 10.05 -20.03
N GLU A 51 13.36 9.86 -21.30
CA GLU A 51 12.63 10.86 -22.08
C GLU A 51 11.23 11.11 -21.50
N LYS A 52 10.52 10.03 -21.14
CA LYS A 52 9.18 10.12 -20.58
C LYS A 52 9.20 10.72 -19.18
N ILE A 53 10.13 10.31 -18.33
CA ILE A 53 10.31 10.89 -16.99
C ILE A 53 10.65 12.38 -17.07
N GLY A 54 11.48 12.79 -18.04
CA GLY A 54 11.75 14.21 -18.30
C GLY A 54 10.49 14.99 -18.71
N GLU A 55 9.62 14.42 -19.54
CA GLU A 55 8.33 15.01 -19.91
C GLU A 55 7.39 15.15 -18.72
N VAL A 56 7.23 14.08 -17.93
CA VAL A 56 6.41 14.03 -16.73
C VAL A 56 6.87 15.08 -15.73
N THR A 57 8.18 15.14 -15.43
CA THR A 57 8.77 16.10 -14.49
C THR A 57 8.49 17.56 -14.91
N ARG A 58 8.62 17.88 -16.20
CA ARG A 58 8.28 19.22 -16.71
C ARG A 58 6.80 19.54 -16.57
N ARG A 59 5.92 18.56 -16.85
CA ARG A 59 4.48 18.74 -16.69
C ARG A 59 4.08 18.93 -15.23
N LEU A 60 4.66 18.13 -14.32
CA LEU A 60 4.46 18.29 -12.89
C LEU A 60 4.89 19.69 -12.42
N SER A 61 6.06 20.17 -12.84
CA SER A 61 6.50 21.53 -12.53
C SER A 61 5.50 22.60 -13.02
N SER A 62 5.01 22.47 -14.25
CA SER A 62 4.03 23.41 -14.82
C SER A 62 2.72 23.42 -14.03
N VAL A 63 2.26 22.26 -13.57
CA VAL A 63 1.04 22.14 -12.75
C VAL A 63 1.27 22.72 -11.36
N GLU A 64 2.44 22.48 -10.75
CA GLU A 64 2.81 23.09 -9.45
C GLU A 64 2.77 24.62 -9.52
N ASP A 65 3.32 25.20 -10.60
CA ASP A 65 3.30 26.65 -10.85
C ASP A 65 1.87 27.17 -11.05
N GLU A 66 1.05 26.47 -11.84
CA GLU A 66 -0.35 26.84 -12.10
C GLU A 66 -1.18 26.85 -10.81
N ILE A 67 -1.06 25.82 -9.96
CA ILE A 67 -1.72 25.77 -8.65
C ILE A 67 -1.21 26.89 -7.75
N GLY A 68 0.10 27.17 -7.75
CA GLY A 68 0.70 28.26 -6.99
C GLY A 68 0.15 29.64 -7.34
N LEU A 69 -0.23 29.87 -8.61
CA LEU A 69 -0.90 31.10 -9.06
C LEU A 69 -2.35 31.20 -8.60
N LEU A 70 -2.97 30.10 -8.15
CA LEU A 70 -4.32 30.06 -7.60
C LEU A 70 -4.33 30.27 -6.08
N SER A 71 -3.26 29.85 -5.37
CA SER A 71 -3.13 29.98 -3.92
C SER A 71 -3.34 31.43 -3.44
N GLY A 72 -4.18 31.60 -2.41
CA GLY A 72 -4.48 32.92 -1.80
C GLY A 72 -5.64 33.70 -2.42
N LYS A 73 -6.36 33.13 -3.40
CA LYS A 73 -7.51 33.77 -4.07
C LYS A 73 -8.89 33.36 -3.52
N THR A 74 -8.93 32.58 -2.44
CA THR A 74 -10.19 32.13 -1.81
C THR A 74 -10.04 32.06 -0.29
N GLU A 75 -11.17 32.14 0.41
CA GLU A 75 -11.30 31.83 1.84
C GLU A 75 -11.92 30.44 2.08
N ASP A 76 -12.29 29.74 1.01
CA ASP A 76 -12.85 28.38 1.06
C ASP A 76 -11.80 27.37 1.53
N ARG A 77 -12.03 26.79 2.72
CA ARG A 77 -11.11 25.85 3.36
C ARG A 77 -10.98 24.53 2.63
N ASP A 78 -12.07 24.00 2.06
CA ASP A 78 -12.03 22.74 1.34
C ASP A 78 -11.20 22.90 0.07
N LEU A 79 -11.38 24.01 -0.61
CA LEU A 79 -10.64 24.30 -1.83
C LEU A 79 -9.16 24.61 -1.56
N ILE A 80 -8.83 25.23 -0.42
CA ILE A 80 -7.44 25.37 0.04
C ILE A 80 -6.82 24.00 0.31
N ALA A 81 -7.55 23.10 0.99
CA ALA A 81 -7.09 21.75 1.27
C ALA A 81 -6.87 20.93 -0.02
N ASP A 82 -7.76 21.07 -1.00
CA ASP A 82 -7.62 20.45 -2.33
C ASP A 82 -6.36 20.96 -3.04
N ALA A 83 -6.14 22.29 -3.05
CA ALA A 83 -4.99 22.89 -3.72
C ALA A 83 -3.66 22.48 -3.09
N GLU A 84 -3.56 22.53 -1.75
CA GLU A 84 -2.33 22.15 -1.04
C GLU A 84 -2.05 20.64 -1.15
N THR A 85 -3.09 19.80 -1.08
CA THR A 85 -2.95 18.35 -1.31
C THR A 85 -2.42 18.05 -2.71
N LEU A 86 -3.01 18.64 -3.74
CA LEU A 86 -2.60 18.43 -5.13
C LEU A 86 -1.18 18.94 -5.37
N LYS A 87 -0.87 20.15 -4.89
CA LYS A 87 0.48 20.74 -4.99
C LYS A 87 1.53 19.84 -4.34
N ARG A 88 1.22 19.30 -3.17
CA ARG A 88 2.10 18.38 -2.45
C ARG A 88 2.35 17.09 -3.23
N VAL A 89 1.31 16.45 -3.77
CA VAL A 89 1.47 15.24 -4.62
C VAL A 89 2.33 15.52 -5.84
N VAL A 90 2.06 16.62 -6.54
CA VAL A 90 2.81 17.01 -7.74
C VAL A 90 4.29 17.20 -7.42
N ARG A 91 4.59 17.91 -6.33
CA ARG A 91 5.96 18.10 -5.85
C ARG A 91 6.61 16.77 -5.47
N THR A 92 5.92 15.95 -4.68
CA THR A 92 6.42 14.65 -4.24
C THR A 92 6.75 13.76 -5.45
N LEU A 93 5.85 13.61 -6.42
CA LEU A 93 6.12 12.85 -7.64
C LEU A 93 7.31 13.41 -8.43
N ARG A 94 7.41 14.73 -8.56
CA ARG A 94 8.53 15.40 -9.25
C ARG A 94 9.87 15.04 -8.59
N GLU A 95 9.93 15.06 -7.27
CA GLU A 95 11.14 14.73 -6.49
C GLU A 95 11.42 13.22 -6.45
N GLN A 96 10.37 12.39 -6.40
CA GLN A 96 10.48 10.93 -6.49
C GLN A 96 11.09 10.51 -7.83
N PHE A 97 10.71 11.16 -8.93
CA PHE A 97 11.30 10.92 -10.24
C PHE A 97 12.65 11.61 -10.45
N GLY A 98 12.83 12.84 -9.98
CA GLY A 98 14.04 13.62 -10.27
C GLY A 98 15.21 13.36 -9.32
N GLU A 99 14.94 13.10 -8.04
CA GLU A 99 15.96 13.06 -6.97
C GLU A 99 16.05 11.66 -6.34
N VAL A 100 14.92 11.03 -6.01
CA VAL A 100 14.90 9.71 -5.33
C VAL A 100 15.20 8.56 -6.29
N ARG A 101 14.57 8.57 -7.48
CA ARG A 101 14.91 7.71 -8.62
C ARG A 101 14.86 6.21 -8.31
N PHE A 102 13.84 5.76 -7.57
CA PHE A 102 13.64 4.31 -7.32
C PHE A 102 13.45 3.51 -8.60
N HIS A 103 12.77 4.07 -9.60
CA HIS A 103 12.64 3.47 -10.93
C HIS A 103 13.99 3.22 -11.63
N GLU A 104 15.08 3.89 -11.25
CA GLU A 104 16.41 3.62 -11.81
C GLU A 104 17.26 2.72 -10.93
N THR A 105 17.03 2.73 -9.62
CA THR A 105 17.95 2.09 -8.66
C THR A 105 17.41 0.80 -8.07
N GLN A 106 16.13 0.50 -8.26
CA GLN A 106 15.46 -0.63 -7.63
C GLN A 106 14.74 -1.52 -8.65
N PRO A 107 15.24 -2.74 -8.93
CA PRO A 107 14.53 -3.66 -9.82
C PRO A 107 13.20 -4.15 -9.22
N THR A 108 13.07 -4.18 -7.89
CA THR A 108 11.83 -4.51 -7.17
C THR A 108 10.67 -3.60 -7.57
N PHE A 109 10.93 -2.32 -7.88
CA PHE A 109 9.91 -1.40 -8.36
C PHE A 109 9.28 -1.87 -9.68
N HIS A 110 10.10 -2.23 -10.68
CA HIS A 110 9.61 -2.74 -11.97
C HIS A 110 8.97 -4.13 -11.86
N LEU A 111 9.51 -4.99 -10.98
CA LEU A 111 8.93 -6.30 -10.71
C LEU A 111 7.55 -6.18 -10.04
N THR A 112 7.36 -5.20 -9.16
CA THR A 112 6.05 -4.91 -8.55
C THR A 112 5.05 -4.48 -9.63
N VAL A 113 5.44 -3.55 -10.51
CA VAL A 113 4.64 -3.15 -11.68
C VAL A 113 4.27 -4.37 -12.55
N MET A 114 5.24 -5.25 -12.81
CA MET A 114 5.01 -6.48 -13.57
C MET A 114 3.97 -7.39 -12.92
N CYS A 115 4.18 -7.74 -11.65
CA CYS A 115 3.34 -8.69 -10.93
C CYS A 115 1.91 -8.17 -10.78
N ILE A 116 1.73 -6.90 -10.40
CA ILE A 116 0.41 -6.28 -10.27
C ILE A 116 -0.32 -6.25 -11.61
N ALA A 117 0.35 -5.88 -12.71
CA ALA A 117 -0.28 -5.83 -14.02
C ALA A 117 -0.68 -7.23 -14.55
N LEU A 118 0.16 -8.24 -14.33
CA LEU A 118 -0.15 -9.62 -14.71
C LEU A 118 -1.28 -10.18 -13.87
N ALA A 119 -1.25 -9.96 -12.56
CA ALA A 119 -2.29 -10.43 -11.64
C ALA A 119 -3.63 -9.76 -11.90
N ALA A 120 -3.63 -8.44 -12.11
CA ALA A 120 -4.82 -7.72 -12.55
C ALA A 120 -5.41 -8.44 -13.76
N SER A 121 -4.60 -8.74 -14.78
CA SER A 121 -5.06 -9.39 -16.03
C SER A 121 -5.72 -10.76 -15.90
N LEU A 122 -5.56 -11.47 -14.78
CA LEU A 122 -6.23 -12.74 -14.51
C LEU A 122 -7.74 -12.58 -14.25
N GLY A 123 -8.18 -11.37 -13.87
CA GLY A 123 -9.60 -11.06 -13.70
C GLY A 123 -10.38 -10.90 -15.02
N ASP A 124 -9.70 -10.93 -16.17
CA ASP A 124 -10.35 -10.88 -17.49
C ASP A 124 -10.81 -12.29 -17.90
N PRO A 125 -12.13 -12.57 -17.96
CA PRO A 125 -12.65 -13.91 -18.25
C PRO A 125 -12.29 -14.42 -19.64
N ASP A 126 -12.00 -13.53 -20.59
CA ASP A 126 -11.61 -13.89 -21.96
C ASP A 126 -10.09 -14.13 -22.12
N HIS A 127 -9.31 -13.99 -21.04
CA HIS A 127 -7.84 -14.06 -21.01
C HIS A 127 -7.12 -13.11 -22.00
N ARG A 128 -7.83 -12.17 -22.63
CA ARG A 128 -7.27 -11.26 -23.65
C ARG A 128 -6.26 -10.29 -23.03
N ALA A 129 -6.56 -9.81 -21.83
CA ALA A 129 -5.68 -8.95 -21.06
C ALA A 129 -4.34 -9.65 -20.77
N TRP A 130 -4.39 -10.91 -20.32
CA TRP A 130 -3.18 -11.70 -20.10
C TRP A 130 -2.37 -11.86 -21.38
N SER A 131 -2.99 -12.32 -22.47
CA SER A 131 -2.27 -12.53 -23.73
C SER A 131 -1.62 -11.24 -24.25
N LEU A 132 -2.29 -10.08 -24.09
CA LEU A 132 -1.71 -8.79 -24.46
C LEU A 132 -0.51 -8.41 -23.57
N ARG A 133 -0.63 -8.60 -22.26
CA ARG A 133 0.45 -8.37 -21.29
C ARG A 133 1.63 -9.27 -21.57
N ALA A 134 1.40 -10.57 -21.72
CA ALA A 134 2.41 -11.57 -22.05
C ALA A 134 3.18 -11.22 -23.33
N LYS A 135 2.46 -10.81 -24.39
CA LYS A 135 3.06 -10.40 -25.67
C LYS A 135 3.96 -9.17 -25.55
N THR A 136 3.63 -8.22 -24.67
CA THR A 136 4.30 -6.92 -24.55
C THR A 136 5.31 -6.86 -23.40
N LEU A 137 5.27 -7.81 -22.47
CA LEU A 137 6.15 -7.89 -21.30
C LEU A 137 7.66 -7.88 -21.65
N PRO A 138 8.14 -8.59 -22.70
CA PRO A 138 9.56 -8.52 -23.05
C PRO A 138 10.04 -7.10 -23.37
N SER A 139 9.19 -6.28 -24.00
CA SER A 139 9.52 -4.88 -24.27
C SER A 139 9.56 -4.06 -22.99
N PHE A 140 8.64 -4.29 -22.06
CA PHE A 140 8.64 -3.60 -20.76
C PHE A 140 9.88 -3.95 -19.93
N LEU A 141 10.26 -5.23 -19.84
CA LEU A 141 11.46 -5.63 -19.09
C LEU A 141 12.76 -5.18 -19.77
N THR A 142 12.77 -5.06 -21.10
CA THR A 142 13.88 -4.43 -21.83
C THR A 142 14.03 -2.96 -21.45
N GLN A 143 12.92 -2.22 -21.45
CA GLN A 143 12.88 -0.85 -20.97
C GLN A 143 13.35 -0.73 -19.51
N ALA A 144 12.87 -1.60 -18.62
CA ALA A 144 13.27 -1.61 -17.22
C ALA A 144 14.78 -1.83 -17.08
N LYS A 145 15.34 -2.78 -17.84
CA LYS A 145 16.79 -3.03 -17.90
C LYS A 145 17.57 -1.79 -18.35
N GLU A 146 17.09 -1.06 -19.35
CA GLU A 146 17.74 0.17 -19.86
C GLU A 146 17.62 1.35 -18.89
N THR A 147 16.55 1.38 -18.09
CA THR A 147 16.29 2.41 -17.07
C THR A 147 17.12 2.18 -15.82
N LEU A 148 17.39 0.91 -15.47
CA LEU A 148 18.09 0.54 -14.26
C LEU A 148 19.59 0.92 -14.33
N THR A 149 20.00 1.88 -13.52
CA THR A 149 21.37 2.39 -13.44
C THR A 149 21.77 2.62 -11.98
N ASP A 150 23.08 2.61 -11.70
CA ASP A 150 23.63 2.88 -10.35
C ASP A 150 22.99 2.03 -9.21
N MET A 151 22.63 0.78 -9.52
CA MET A 151 21.85 -0.09 -8.65
C MET A 151 22.65 -0.52 -7.40
N PRO A 152 22.14 -0.30 -6.18
CA PRO A 152 22.70 -0.91 -4.98
C PRO A 152 22.58 -2.43 -5.01
N ARG A 153 23.63 -3.12 -4.53
CA ARG A 153 23.67 -4.59 -4.44
C ARG A 153 22.48 -5.14 -3.65
N LEU A 154 22.10 -4.47 -2.56
CA LEU A 154 20.95 -4.85 -1.73
C LEU A 154 19.67 -4.93 -2.56
N PHE A 155 19.31 -3.87 -3.30
CA PHE A 155 18.08 -3.85 -4.09
C PHE A 155 18.13 -4.81 -5.28
N ARG A 156 19.32 -5.03 -5.87
CA ARG A 156 19.53 -6.10 -6.84
C ARG A 156 19.19 -7.47 -6.25
N ASP A 157 19.78 -7.79 -5.09
CA ASP A 157 19.61 -9.09 -4.44
C ASP A 157 18.15 -9.33 -4.01
N LEU A 158 17.47 -8.29 -3.51
CA LEU A 158 16.02 -8.33 -3.25
C LEU A 158 15.21 -8.60 -4.53
N GLY A 159 15.56 -7.95 -5.64
CA GLY A 159 14.92 -8.23 -6.94
C GLY A 159 15.12 -9.68 -7.41
N LEU A 160 16.28 -10.29 -7.13
CA LEU A 160 16.51 -11.71 -7.42
C LEU A 160 15.66 -12.63 -6.52
N GLY A 161 15.41 -12.25 -5.27
CA GLY A 161 14.46 -12.93 -4.38
C GLY A 161 13.04 -12.87 -4.95
N MET A 162 12.57 -11.66 -5.24
CA MET A 162 11.23 -11.44 -5.80
C MET A 162 11.00 -12.19 -7.13
N ILE A 163 12.02 -12.35 -7.97
CA ILE A 163 11.94 -13.18 -9.19
C ILE A 163 11.72 -14.66 -8.87
N GLN A 164 12.30 -15.18 -7.78
CA GLN A 164 12.07 -16.58 -7.38
C GLN A 164 10.61 -16.79 -6.99
N ASP A 165 10.05 -15.89 -6.19
CA ASP A 165 8.65 -15.93 -5.76
C ASP A 165 7.71 -15.77 -6.96
N THR A 166 8.02 -14.82 -7.85
CA THR A 166 7.28 -14.62 -9.11
C THR A 166 7.28 -15.89 -9.97
N LYS A 167 8.42 -16.57 -10.11
CA LYS A 167 8.48 -17.83 -10.88
C LYS A 167 7.69 -18.95 -10.20
N ALA A 168 7.64 -18.99 -8.87
CA ALA A 168 6.83 -19.97 -8.14
C ALA A 168 5.34 -19.72 -8.40
N TRP A 169 4.89 -18.47 -8.30
CA TRP A 169 3.53 -18.06 -8.65
C TRP A 169 3.18 -18.37 -10.11
N LEU A 170 4.03 -18.01 -11.08
CA LEU A 170 3.75 -18.30 -12.50
C LEU A 170 3.56 -19.80 -12.77
N LYS A 171 4.25 -20.68 -12.02
CA LYS A 171 4.09 -22.14 -12.12
C LYS A 171 2.83 -22.66 -11.44
N SER A 172 2.27 -21.93 -10.47
CA SER A 172 1.04 -22.32 -9.79
C SER A 172 -0.21 -21.95 -10.60
N LEU A 173 -0.08 -21.10 -11.62
CA LEU A 173 -1.18 -20.73 -12.50
C LEU A 173 -1.61 -21.90 -13.37
N ASN A 174 -2.90 -22.21 -13.36
CA ASN A 174 -3.50 -23.21 -14.25
C ASN A 174 -3.78 -22.60 -15.63
N MET A 175 -2.73 -22.32 -16.40
CA MET A 175 -2.84 -21.78 -17.76
C MET A 175 -2.04 -22.62 -18.76
N GLU A 176 -2.41 -22.52 -20.03
CA GLU A 176 -1.73 -23.21 -21.12
C GLU A 176 -0.26 -22.76 -21.25
N GLU A 177 0.62 -23.69 -21.61
CA GLU A 177 2.06 -23.42 -21.75
C GLU A 177 2.32 -22.29 -22.77
N THR A 178 1.50 -22.17 -23.81
CA THR A 178 1.59 -21.10 -24.82
C THR A 178 1.38 -19.71 -24.25
N ASP A 179 0.64 -19.56 -23.15
CA ASP A 179 0.36 -18.28 -22.50
C ASP A 179 1.37 -17.95 -21.40
N ILE A 180 1.90 -18.96 -20.69
CA ILE A 180 2.88 -18.76 -19.61
C ILE A 180 4.31 -18.66 -20.15
N ALA A 181 4.69 -19.47 -21.13
CA ALA A 181 6.08 -19.57 -21.59
C ALA A 181 6.71 -18.23 -22.02
N PRO A 182 5.99 -17.33 -22.74
CA PRO A 182 6.54 -16.01 -23.08
C PRO A 182 6.84 -15.16 -21.84
N VAL A 183 5.95 -15.19 -20.84
CA VAL A 183 6.11 -14.45 -19.57
C VAL A 183 7.30 -14.99 -18.80
N TYR A 184 7.34 -16.31 -18.61
CA TYR A 184 8.40 -16.97 -17.87
C TYR A 184 9.77 -16.76 -18.53
N SER A 185 9.85 -16.83 -19.87
CA SER A 185 11.07 -16.54 -20.62
C SER A 185 11.55 -15.10 -20.44
N ALA A 186 10.63 -14.12 -20.46
CA ALA A 186 10.98 -12.72 -20.23
C ALA A 186 11.52 -12.49 -18.81
N VAL A 187 10.92 -13.13 -17.81
CA VAL A 187 11.37 -13.10 -16.40
C VAL A 187 12.77 -13.70 -16.26
N LEU A 188 13.06 -14.84 -16.90
CA LEU A 188 14.39 -15.46 -16.89
C LEU A 188 15.46 -14.56 -17.52
N GLN A 189 15.15 -13.92 -18.65
CA GLN A 189 16.08 -12.99 -19.30
C GLN A 189 16.39 -11.78 -18.41
N PHE A 190 15.39 -11.29 -17.68
CA PHE A 190 15.57 -10.21 -16.72
C PHE A 190 16.39 -10.66 -15.49
N GLU A 191 16.18 -11.90 -15.01
CA GLU A 191 17.00 -12.52 -13.97
C GLU A 191 18.49 -12.59 -14.35
N ASP A 192 18.79 -13.07 -15.57
CA ASP A 192 20.17 -13.15 -16.09
C ASP A 192 20.83 -11.77 -16.16
N PHE A 193 20.06 -10.75 -16.54
CA PHE A 193 20.51 -9.37 -16.46
C PHE A 193 20.85 -8.97 -15.02
N LEU A 194 19.96 -9.17 -14.05
CA LEU A 194 20.23 -8.80 -12.65
C LEU A 194 21.45 -9.54 -12.07
N ARG A 195 21.65 -10.81 -12.43
CA ARG A 195 22.81 -11.60 -11.99
C ARG A 195 24.13 -11.01 -12.48
N SER A 196 24.14 -10.40 -13.66
CA SER A 196 25.31 -9.80 -14.30
C SER A 196 25.41 -8.28 -14.17
N ALA A 197 24.37 -7.62 -13.62
CA ALA A 197 24.31 -6.18 -13.48
C ALA A 197 25.42 -5.63 -12.59
N ARG A 198 25.98 -4.48 -12.98
CA ARG A 198 26.92 -3.73 -12.15
C ARG A 198 26.17 -3.15 -10.96
N THR A 199 26.78 -3.25 -9.78
CA THR A 199 26.18 -2.77 -8.54
C THR A 199 27.17 -1.94 -7.71
N ARG A 200 26.63 -1.09 -6.84
CA ARG A 200 27.38 -0.41 -5.78
C ARG A 200 26.99 -0.92 -4.39
N SER A 201 27.81 -0.65 -3.39
CA SER A 201 27.56 -1.07 -2.00
C SER A 201 26.61 -0.13 -1.26
N ARG A 202 26.78 1.18 -1.42
CA ARG A 202 25.92 2.19 -0.79
C ARG A 202 24.48 2.00 -1.26
N TYR A 203 23.51 2.08 -0.36
CA TYR A 203 22.07 2.04 -0.67
C TYR A 203 21.30 3.18 0.01
N LEU A 204 21.90 3.85 1.00
CA LEU A 204 21.29 4.98 1.70
C LEU A 204 21.19 6.21 0.78
N LEU A 205 20.04 6.88 0.86
CA LEU A 205 19.81 8.19 0.25
C LEU A 205 20.63 9.27 0.99
N PRO A 206 20.90 10.43 0.35
CA PRO A 206 21.47 11.59 1.03
C PRO A 206 20.61 12.02 2.24
N PRO A 207 21.21 12.38 3.38
CA PRO A 207 20.46 12.77 4.58
C PRO A 207 19.43 13.88 4.36
N GLU A 208 19.76 14.87 3.53
CA GLU A 208 18.88 16.00 3.21
C GLU A 208 17.65 15.57 2.40
N LEU A 209 17.80 14.51 1.59
CA LEU A 209 16.68 13.92 0.86
C LEU A 209 15.81 13.07 1.78
N VAL A 210 16.42 12.34 2.73
CA VAL A 210 15.66 11.61 3.77
C VAL A 210 14.85 12.57 4.63
N GLU A 211 15.45 13.68 5.07
CA GLU A 211 14.76 14.74 5.82
C GLU A 211 13.54 15.27 5.06
N ARG A 212 13.71 15.52 3.75
CA ARG A 212 12.62 16.00 2.89
C ARG A 212 11.53 14.95 2.69
N ILE A 213 11.88 13.68 2.54
CA ILE A 213 10.90 12.59 2.44
C ILE A 213 10.05 12.53 3.71
N VAL A 214 10.66 12.54 4.90
CA VAL A 214 9.94 12.49 6.18
C VAL A 214 9.03 13.72 6.33
N LYS A 215 9.60 14.92 6.16
CA LYS A 215 8.88 16.15 6.41
C LYS A 215 7.78 16.42 5.39
N GLU A 216 8.10 16.30 4.10
CA GLU A 216 7.27 16.78 2.99
C GLU A 216 6.57 15.63 2.25
N HIS A 217 7.23 14.50 1.96
CA HIS A 217 6.58 13.43 1.19
C HIS A 217 5.59 12.65 2.05
N MET A 218 6.00 12.21 3.23
CA MET A 218 5.15 11.52 4.21
C MET A 218 4.19 12.48 4.91
N GLY A 219 4.65 13.70 5.20
CA GLY A 219 3.78 14.78 5.69
C GLY A 219 3.80 15.00 7.18
N CYS A 220 4.89 14.61 7.83
CA CYS A 220 5.06 14.86 9.25
C CYS A 220 5.04 16.37 9.55
N GLY A 221 5.49 17.22 8.61
CA GLY A 221 5.54 18.67 8.79
C GLY A 221 6.60 19.17 9.78
N VAL A 222 7.24 18.26 10.52
CA VAL A 222 8.29 18.51 11.53
C VAL A 222 9.63 17.91 11.09
N ALA A 223 10.70 18.27 11.79
CA ALA A 223 12.04 17.74 11.50
C ALA A 223 12.16 16.26 11.89
N SER A 224 13.03 15.49 11.22
CA SER A 224 13.24 14.07 11.56
C SER A 224 13.72 13.84 12.99
N SER A 225 14.41 14.81 13.59
CA SER A 225 14.79 14.75 15.01
C SER A 225 13.58 14.80 15.93
N GLU A 226 12.57 15.63 15.62
CA GLU A 226 11.34 15.71 16.41
C GLU A 226 10.53 14.43 16.26
N VAL A 227 10.45 13.86 15.05
CA VAL A 227 9.83 12.55 14.82
C VAL A 227 10.52 11.47 15.66
N ARG A 228 11.86 11.46 15.67
CA ARG A 228 12.63 10.51 16.48
C ARG A 228 12.34 10.66 17.97
N ASP A 229 12.28 11.89 18.47
CA ASP A 229 12.06 12.13 19.89
C ASP A 229 10.65 11.64 20.30
N VAL A 230 9.62 11.88 19.48
CA VAL A 230 8.27 11.31 19.67
C VAL A 230 8.28 9.78 19.63
N ILE A 231 8.98 9.16 18.68
CA ILE A 231 9.10 7.69 18.61
C ILE A 231 9.77 7.12 19.87
N LEU A 232 10.79 7.79 20.41
CA LEU A 232 11.48 7.34 21.61
C LEU A 232 10.59 7.46 22.85
N ASP A 233 9.79 8.53 22.95
CA ASP A 233 8.81 8.70 24.01
C ASP A 233 7.73 7.60 23.92
N GLU A 234 7.21 7.31 22.72
CA GLU A 234 6.23 6.24 22.47
C GLU A 234 6.78 4.86 22.85
N ILE A 235 8.01 4.53 22.43
CA ILE A 235 8.68 3.28 22.81
C ILE A 235 8.79 3.15 24.33
N SER A 236 9.12 4.25 25.02
CA SER A 236 9.23 4.25 26.48
C SER A 236 7.87 4.08 27.16
N GLU A 237 6.82 4.70 26.64
CA GLU A 237 5.47 4.58 27.17
C GLU A 237 4.93 3.16 26.99
N MET A 238 5.00 2.64 25.77
CA MET A 238 4.54 1.28 25.44
C MET A 238 5.32 0.22 26.23
N ALA A 239 6.64 0.36 26.36
CA ALA A 239 7.43 -0.54 27.20
C ALA A 239 6.96 -0.56 28.66
N GLY A 240 6.57 0.59 29.22
CA GLY A 240 6.01 0.67 30.57
C GLY A 240 4.65 -0.01 30.71
N ILE A 241 3.79 0.12 29.71
CA ILE A 241 2.49 -0.58 29.65
C ILE A 241 2.73 -2.09 29.56
N MET A 242 3.63 -2.53 28.67
CA MET A 242 3.98 -3.94 28.52
C MET A 242 4.55 -4.51 29.82
N GLU A 243 5.49 -3.83 30.48
CA GLU A 243 6.08 -4.27 31.75
C GLU A 243 5.03 -4.43 32.85
N THR A 244 4.11 -3.46 32.96
CA THR A 244 3.01 -3.51 33.94
C THR A 244 2.07 -4.66 33.62
N GLY A 245 1.60 -4.77 32.37
CA GLY A 245 0.70 -5.83 31.93
C GLY A 245 1.31 -7.23 32.09
N CYS A 246 2.61 -7.38 31.80
CA CYS A 246 3.33 -8.63 32.02
C CYS A 246 3.44 -8.97 33.51
N THR A 247 3.74 -8.00 34.37
CA THR A 247 3.82 -8.24 35.82
C THR A 247 2.50 -8.73 36.39
N ASP A 248 1.38 -8.19 35.92
CA ASP A 248 0.05 -8.53 36.40
C ASP A 248 -0.46 -9.89 35.86
N LEU A 249 -0.21 -10.17 34.56
CA LEU A 249 -0.74 -11.36 33.89
C LEU A 249 0.20 -12.57 33.95
N PHE A 250 1.51 -12.32 33.91
CA PHE A 250 2.56 -13.33 33.77
C PHE A 250 3.76 -13.02 34.70
N PRO A 251 3.58 -13.08 36.04
CA PRO A 251 4.59 -12.63 36.98
C PRO A 251 5.94 -13.35 36.80
N GLY A 252 7.01 -12.58 36.61
CA GLY A 252 8.38 -13.07 36.46
C GLY A 252 8.81 -13.38 35.02
N ASP A 253 7.90 -13.28 34.05
CA ASP A 253 8.24 -13.42 32.62
C ASP A 253 8.65 -12.08 32.00
N SER A 254 9.51 -12.14 30.99
CA SER A 254 9.72 -11.01 30.07
C SER A 254 8.53 -10.84 29.13
N TRP A 255 8.36 -9.66 28.53
CA TRP A 255 7.27 -9.42 27.57
C TRP A 255 7.28 -10.41 26.39
N LYS A 256 8.46 -10.84 25.93
CA LYS A 256 8.62 -11.84 24.87
C LYS A 256 8.11 -13.23 25.28
N GLU A 257 8.21 -13.56 26.56
CA GLU A 257 7.70 -14.82 27.11
C GLU A 257 6.20 -14.70 27.36
N ALA A 258 5.74 -13.54 27.85
CA ALA A 258 4.33 -13.23 28.08
C ALA A 258 3.49 -13.34 26.80
N ILE A 259 3.91 -12.70 25.70
CA ILE A 259 3.19 -12.79 24.41
C ILE A 259 3.01 -14.24 23.96
N ARG A 260 4.03 -15.08 24.15
CA ARG A 260 3.93 -16.52 23.80
C ARG A 260 2.96 -17.29 24.68
N LYS A 261 2.66 -16.80 25.89
CA LYS A 261 1.71 -17.42 26.83
C LYS A 261 0.28 -16.91 26.66
N ILE A 262 0.05 -15.86 25.88
CA ILE A 262 -1.29 -15.37 25.56
C ILE A 262 -2.10 -16.51 24.91
N PRO A 263 -3.29 -16.86 25.44
CA PRO A 263 -4.14 -17.88 24.82
C PRO A 263 -4.49 -17.49 23.38
N LEU A 264 -4.35 -18.44 22.46
CA LEU A 264 -4.81 -18.24 21.09
C LEU A 264 -6.33 -18.35 21.03
N PRO A 265 -6.99 -17.66 20.08
CA PRO A 265 -8.40 -17.86 19.84
C PRO A 265 -8.69 -19.29 19.38
N ASP A 266 -9.89 -19.78 19.71
CA ASP A 266 -10.40 -21.00 19.09
C ASP A 266 -10.59 -20.77 17.59
N ILE A 267 -10.03 -21.65 16.76
CA ILE A 267 -10.19 -21.55 15.31
C ILE A 267 -11.54 -22.17 14.92
N PRO A 268 -12.47 -21.40 14.31
CA PRO A 268 -13.77 -21.92 13.88
C PRO A 268 -13.61 -22.94 12.73
N GLU A 269 -14.68 -23.68 12.42
CA GLU A 269 -14.69 -24.73 11.38
C GLU A 269 -14.22 -24.22 10.00
N GLY A 270 -14.42 -22.93 9.70
CA GLY A 270 -13.95 -22.27 8.48
C GLY A 270 -12.49 -21.77 8.52
N GLY A 271 -11.71 -22.15 9.54
CA GLY A 271 -10.30 -21.80 9.67
C GLY A 271 -10.05 -20.34 10.00
N THR A 272 -8.82 -19.89 9.76
CA THR A 272 -8.37 -18.50 10.00
C THR A 272 -9.26 -17.47 9.29
N LEU A 273 -9.72 -17.73 8.06
CA LEU A 273 -10.59 -16.79 7.35
C LEU A 273 -11.93 -16.58 8.06
N ALA A 274 -12.52 -17.64 8.63
CA ALA A 274 -13.75 -17.51 9.40
C ALA A 274 -13.52 -16.73 10.71
N LEU A 275 -12.37 -16.94 11.38
CA LEU A 275 -11.99 -16.15 12.56
C LEU A 275 -11.95 -14.64 12.26
N TYR A 276 -11.27 -14.24 11.19
CA TYR A 276 -11.19 -12.83 10.78
C TYR A 276 -12.55 -12.26 10.36
N ARG A 277 -13.41 -13.06 9.72
CA ARG A 277 -14.78 -12.64 9.35
C ARG A 277 -15.64 -12.39 10.58
N GLU A 278 -15.62 -13.31 11.54
CA GLU A 278 -16.36 -13.15 12.80
C GLU A 278 -15.89 -11.90 13.56
N GLU A 279 -14.58 -11.64 13.60
CA GLU A 279 -14.05 -10.45 14.25
C GLU A 279 -14.42 -9.15 13.52
N ALA A 280 -14.36 -9.13 12.18
CA ALA A 280 -14.78 -7.99 11.39
C ALA A 280 -16.28 -7.68 11.60
N ASP A 281 -17.13 -8.71 11.69
CA ASP A 281 -18.55 -8.57 12.00
C ASP A 281 -18.79 -8.06 13.44
N ASN A 282 -17.96 -8.49 14.40
CA ASN A 282 -18.01 -8.00 15.79
C ASN A 282 -17.65 -6.51 15.87
N LEU A 283 -16.54 -6.12 15.22
CA LEU A 283 -16.07 -4.74 15.12
C LEU A 283 -17.09 -3.86 14.41
N LEU A 284 -17.66 -4.31 13.30
CA LEU A 284 -18.71 -3.59 12.59
C LEU A 284 -19.93 -3.33 13.49
N ARG A 285 -20.43 -4.36 14.18
CA ARG A 285 -21.55 -4.22 15.13
C ARG A 285 -21.23 -3.24 16.25
N HIS A 286 -19.99 -3.25 16.76
CA HIS A 286 -19.54 -2.29 17.76
C HIS A 286 -19.51 -0.87 17.21
N CYS A 287 -18.89 -0.67 16.04
CA CYS A 287 -18.76 0.63 15.39
C CYS A 287 -20.11 1.24 15.01
N ILE A 288 -21.08 0.43 14.58
CA ILE A 288 -22.47 0.88 14.34
C ILE A 288 -23.11 1.35 15.65
N ARG A 289 -23.04 0.56 16.74
CA ARG A 289 -23.58 0.96 18.05
C ARG A 289 -22.91 2.23 18.59
N ALA A 290 -21.61 2.38 18.38
CA ALA A 290 -20.83 3.54 18.76
C ALA A 290 -21.05 4.76 17.84
N ARG A 291 -21.74 4.57 16.70
CA ARG A 291 -22.04 5.56 15.66
C ARG A 291 -20.80 6.09 14.91
N PHE A 292 -19.78 5.25 14.75
CA PHE A 292 -18.63 5.50 13.88
C PHE A 292 -18.89 5.10 12.43
N VAL A 293 -19.70 4.05 12.24
CA VAL A 293 -20.04 3.49 10.94
C VAL A 293 -21.54 3.65 10.69
N PRO A 294 -21.96 4.26 9.56
CA PRO A 294 -23.36 4.28 9.17
C PRO A 294 -23.93 2.87 8.97
N GLU A 295 -25.19 2.64 9.36
CA GLU A 295 -25.84 1.32 9.28
C GLU A 295 -25.96 0.79 7.84
N ASP A 296 -26.02 1.67 6.86
CA ASP A 296 -26.13 1.36 5.44
C ASP A 296 -24.78 1.15 4.73
N LEU A 297 -23.66 1.54 5.36
CA LEU A 297 -22.33 1.44 4.75
C LEU A 297 -21.98 0.01 4.29
N PRO A 298 -22.21 -1.07 5.08
CA PRO A 298 -21.87 -2.43 4.66
C PRO A 298 -22.63 -2.92 3.43
N ALA A 299 -23.81 -2.35 3.16
CA ALA A 299 -24.60 -2.64 1.96
C ALA A 299 -24.09 -1.88 0.73
N ILE A 300 -23.51 -0.69 0.92
CA ILE A 300 -22.97 0.16 -0.14
C ILE A 300 -21.55 -0.27 -0.52
N SER A 301 -20.71 -0.52 0.48
CA SER A 301 -19.29 -0.89 0.35
C SER A 301 -19.01 -2.13 1.21
N PRO A 302 -19.29 -3.34 0.70
CA PRO A 302 -19.05 -4.58 1.44
C PRO A 302 -17.55 -4.87 1.62
N LEU A 303 -17.19 -5.40 2.78
CA LEU A 303 -15.87 -5.98 3.05
C LEU A 303 -15.85 -7.46 2.67
N ARG A 304 -14.82 -7.87 1.93
CA ARG A 304 -14.48 -9.28 1.75
C ARG A 304 -13.25 -9.63 2.57
N ILE A 305 -13.18 -10.87 3.04
CA ILE A 305 -11.98 -11.41 3.68
C ILE A 305 -11.59 -12.67 2.93
N GLU A 306 -10.40 -12.66 2.36
CA GLU A 306 -9.90 -13.68 1.43
C GLU A 306 -8.45 -14.04 1.80
N SER A 307 -7.97 -15.20 1.36
CA SER A 307 -6.54 -15.51 1.48
C SER A 307 -5.72 -14.61 0.56
N LEU A 308 -4.52 -14.23 1.00
CA LEU A 308 -3.58 -13.52 0.14
C LEU A 308 -3.32 -14.37 -1.11
N PRO A 309 -3.59 -13.84 -2.30
CA PRO A 309 -3.33 -14.57 -3.53
C PRO A 309 -1.81 -14.69 -3.74
N PRO A 310 -1.30 -15.81 -4.30
CA PRO A 310 0.14 -16.05 -4.39
C PRO A 310 0.96 -14.99 -5.14
N TYR A 311 0.33 -14.22 -6.03
CA TYR A 311 1.01 -13.11 -6.73
C TYR A 311 1.38 -11.95 -5.81
N LEU A 312 0.62 -11.75 -4.73
CA LEU A 312 0.90 -10.72 -3.73
C LEU A 312 1.94 -11.19 -2.71
N GLU A 313 2.20 -12.49 -2.53
CA GLU A 313 3.25 -12.97 -1.62
C GLU A 313 4.65 -12.44 -1.99
N ALA A 314 4.88 -12.15 -3.27
CA ALA A 314 6.13 -11.56 -3.75
C ALA A 314 6.26 -10.05 -3.45
N ILE A 315 5.17 -9.39 -3.02
CA ILE A 315 5.07 -7.94 -2.83
C ILE A 315 4.74 -7.60 -1.37
N ARG A 316 3.86 -8.36 -0.74
CA ARG A 316 3.32 -8.18 0.61
C ARG A 316 3.83 -9.28 1.52
N ALA A 317 4.42 -8.87 2.63
CA ALA A 317 4.90 -9.78 3.67
C ALA A 317 3.88 -9.98 4.81
N ALA A 318 2.78 -9.22 4.80
CA ALA A 318 1.77 -9.22 5.85
C ALA A 318 0.36 -9.22 5.25
N SER A 319 -0.62 -9.62 6.07
CA SER A 319 -2.04 -9.48 5.73
C SER A 319 -2.34 -7.99 5.56
N SER A 320 -3.14 -7.62 4.56
CA SER A 320 -3.43 -6.21 4.32
C SER A 320 -4.71 -5.97 3.53
N TYR A 321 -5.23 -4.76 3.64
CA TYR A 321 -6.39 -4.28 2.91
C TYR A 321 -6.06 -3.89 1.46
N SER A 322 -7.06 -4.03 0.60
CA SER A 322 -7.03 -3.60 -0.78
C SER A 322 -8.40 -3.22 -1.31
N PHE A 323 -8.41 -2.34 -2.29
CA PHE A 323 -9.65 -1.97 -2.99
C PHE A 323 -9.39 -1.53 -4.43
N THR A 324 -10.47 -1.45 -5.21
CA THR A 324 -10.43 -0.89 -6.57
C THR A 324 -10.77 0.60 -6.50
N PRO A 325 -9.99 1.51 -7.09
CA PRO A 325 -10.23 2.96 -7.08
C PRO A 325 -11.40 3.39 -7.99
N GLU A 326 -12.58 2.84 -7.75
CA GLU A 326 -13.84 3.17 -8.42
C GLU A 326 -14.70 4.10 -7.57
N ASN A 327 -15.40 5.05 -8.21
CA ASN A 327 -16.32 5.96 -7.53
C ASN A 327 -17.76 5.82 -8.07
N PRO A 328 -18.77 5.47 -7.24
CA PRO A 328 -18.63 5.11 -5.83
C PRO A 328 -17.92 3.76 -5.67
N MET A 329 -17.17 3.63 -4.58
CA MET A 329 -16.49 2.38 -4.23
C MET A 329 -17.52 1.28 -3.95
N ARG A 330 -17.30 0.07 -4.47
CA ARG A 330 -18.21 -1.07 -4.32
C ARG A 330 -17.71 -2.14 -3.35
N GLY A 331 -16.78 -1.77 -2.47
CA GLY A 331 -16.18 -2.64 -1.47
C GLY A 331 -14.68 -2.81 -1.61
N GLY A 332 -14.10 -3.56 -0.68
CA GLY A 332 -12.69 -3.94 -0.71
C GLY A 332 -12.46 -5.32 -0.11
N THR A 333 -11.22 -5.77 -0.15
CA THR A 333 -10.80 -7.08 0.34
C THR A 333 -9.70 -6.91 1.37
N PHE A 334 -9.91 -7.46 2.57
CA PHE A 334 -8.84 -7.71 3.53
C PHE A 334 -8.24 -9.08 3.25
N PHE A 335 -7.00 -9.11 2.75
CA PHE A 335 -6.28 -10.32 2.43
C PHE A 335 -5.50 -10.84 3.64
N ILE A 336 -5.71 -12.11 3.97
CA ILE A 336 -5.04 -12.80 5.07
C ILE A 336 -3.91 -13.65 4.53
N VAL A 337 -2.67 -13.41 4.96
CA VAL A 337 -1.52 -14.25 4.58
C VAL A 337 -1.79 -15.70 5.02
N PRO A 338 -1.75 -16.68 4.09
CA PRO A 338 -1.88 -18.08 4.42
C PRO A 338 -0.79 -18.49 5.42
N ARG A 339 -1.19 -19.15 6.51
CA ARG A 339 -0.23 -19.65 7.49
C ARG A 339 0.29 -21.02 7.06
N GLU A 340 1.53 -21.07 6.60
CA GLU A 340 2.25 -22.33 6.38
C GLU A 340 3.12 -22.69 7.60
N GLY A 341 3.12 -23.96 8.01
CA GLY A 341 3.95 -24.50 9.10
C GLY A 341 3.20 -24.86 10.40
N PRO A 342 3.87 -25.49 11.39
CA PRO A 342 3.27 -25.80 12.68
C PRO A 342 2.82 -24.53 13.40
N TRP A 343 1.65 -24.55 14.03
CA TRP A 343 1.01 -23.39 14.69
C TRP A 343 1.92 -22.63 15.68
N ASP A 344 2.91 -23.30 16.27
CA ASP A 344 3.87 -22.69 17.19
C ASP A 344 4.77 -21.63 16.54
N ALA A 345 4.94 -21.63 15.20
CA ALA A 345 5.80 -20.69 14.49
C ALA A 345 5.13 -19.33 14.19
N ASN A 346 3.80 -19.27 14.12
CA ASN A 346 3.01 -18.07 13.76
C ASN A 346 2.04 -17.66 14.90
N ARG A 347 2.40 -17.97 16.15
CA ARG A 347 1.58 -17.68 17.34
C ARG A 347 1.38 -16.18 17.57
N GLU A 348 2.40 -15.39 17.26
CA GLU A 348 2.42 -13.95 17.52
C GLU A 348 1.36 -13.25 16.65
N ASP A 349 1.30 -13.55 15.34
CA ASP A 349 0.29 -13.04 14.39
C ASP A 349 -1.17 -13.52 14.67
N LEU A 350 -1.35 -14.51 15.55
CA LEU A 350 -2.66 -14.96 16.00
C LEU A 350 -3.12 -14.22 17.24
N ALA A 351 -2.19 -13.70 18.02
CA ALA A 351 -2.51 -13.05 19.28
C ALA A 351 -3.12 -11.67 19.02
N ASP A 352 -2.62 -10.94 18.03
CA ASP A 352 -3.02 -9.58 17.65
C ASP A 352 -4.11 -9.53 16.55
N TYR A 353 -4.68 -10.67 16.15
CA TYR A 353 -5.62 -10.75 15.02
C TYR A 353 -6.80 -9.75 15.13
N ARG A 354 -7.23 -9.42 16.35
CA ARG A 354 -8.30 -8.46 16.61
C ARG A 354 -7.88 -7.03 16.27
N MET A 355 -6.67 -6.63 16.67
CA MET A 355 -6.08 -5.33 16.38
C MET A 355 -5.85 -5.19 14.88
N LEU A 356 -5.25 -6.21 14.27
CA LEU A 356 -5.05 -6.24 12.82
C LEU A 356 -6.40 -6.17 12.06
N THR A 357 -7.45 -6.84 12.55
CA THR A 357 -8.79 -6.71 11.95
C THR A 357 -9.33 -5.29 12.11
N ALA A 358 -9.13 -4.62 13.24
CA ALA A 358 -9.54 -3.23 13.42
C ALA A 358 -8.77 -2.28 12.49
N HIS A 359 -7.47 -2.51 12.31
CA HIS A 359 -6.55 -1.78 11.44
C HIS A 359 -6.98 -1.85 9.97
N GLU A 360 -7.27 -3.05 9.48
CA GLU A 360 -7.52 -3.29 8.06
C GLU A 360 -9.00 -3.14 7.66
N ALA A 361 -9.92 -3.42 8.60
CA ALA A 361 -11.35 -3.40 8.37
C ALA A 361 -12.05 -2.20 9.03
N TYR A 362 -12.76 -2.44 10.13
CA TYR A 362 -13.57 -1.43 10.82
C TYR A 362 -12.98 -1.13 12.21
N PRO A 363 -12.74 0.14 12.57
CA PRO A 363 -12.96 1.36 11.78
C PRO A 363 -11.74 1.82 10.96
N GLY A 364 -10.78 0.93 10.68
CA GLY A 364 -9.53 1.25 9.96
C GLY A 364 -9.66 1.46 8.46
N HIS A 365 -8.73 0.89 7.67
CA HIS A 365 -8.56 1.18 6.24
C HIS A 365 -9.84 1.05 5.41
N HIS A 366 -10.59 -0.04 5.59
CA HIS A 366 -11.83 -0.23 4.83
C HIS A 366 -12.86 0.88 5.07
N LEU A 367 -13.03 1.33 6.31
CA LEU A 367 -13.93 2.46 6.60
C LEU A 367 -13.39 3.76 5.99
N LEU A 368 -12.09 4.02 6.15
CA LEU A 368 -11.44 5.21 5.61
C LEU A 368 -11.66 5.32 4.10
N ASP A 369 -11.43 4.23 3.37
CA ASP A 369 -11.58 4.23 1.92
C ASP A 369 -13.02 4.24 1.44
N SER A 370 -13.90 3.51 2.13
CA SER A 370 -15.33 3.58 1.84
C SER A 370 -15.86 5.01 1.99
N TRP A 371 -15.34 5.78 2.95
CA TRP A 371 -15.68 7.19 3.11
C TRP A 371 -14.99 8.09 2.07
N ARG A 372 -13.67 7.94 1.90
CA ARG A 372 -12.83 8.70 0.96
C ARG A 372 -13.43 8.64 -0.44
N TRP A 373 -13.79 7.45 -0.90
CA TRP A 373 -14.27 7.21 -2.25
C TRP A 373 -15.73 7.55 -2.49
N GLN A 374 -16.52 7.79 -1.44
CA GLN A 374 -17.92 8.22 -1.56
C GLN A 374 -18.10 9.74 -1.43
N PHE A 375 -17.37 10.39 -0.51
CA PHE A 375 -17.72 11.74 -0.06
C PHE A 375 -16.63 12.80 -0.25
N VAL A 376 -15.40 12.43 -0.58
CA VAL A 376 -14.30 13.38 -0.79
C VAL A 376 -14.30 13.91 -2.23
N SER A 377 -13.80 15.13 -2.43
CA SER A 377 -13.74 15.79 -3.74
C SER A 377 -12.95 14.96 -4.78
N PRO A 378 -13.27 15.07 -6.08
CA PRO A 378 -12.51 14.38 -7.14
C PRO A 378 -11.02 14.74 -7.18
N THR A 379 -10.63 15.89 -6.63
CA THR A 379 -9.23 16.34 -6.55
C THR A 379 -8.45 15.61 -5.45
N ARG A 380 -9.05 15.41 -4.27
CA ARG A 380 -8.40 14.73 -3.14
C ARG A 380 -8.59 13.22 -3.13
N ARG A 381 -9.75 12.72 -3.58
CA ARG A 381 -10.10 11.29 -3.50
C ARG A 381 -9.03 10.34 -4.04
N PRO A 382 -8.41 10.60 -5.23
CA PRO A 382 -7.35 9.74 -5.77
C PRO A 382 -6.04 9.80 -5.01
N VAL A 383 -5.87 10.75 -4.09
CA VAL A 383 -4.61 11.03 -3.43
C VAL A 383 -4.59 10.34 -2.07
N GLU A 384 -3.46 9.69 -1.80
CA GLU A 384 -3.15 9.11 -0.51
C GLU A 384 -1.96 9.83 0.13
N MET A 385 -1.98 9.95 1.46
CA MET A 385 -0.87 10.49 2.24
C MET A 385 -0.47 9.42 3.26
N PRO A 386 0.72 8.81 3.15
CA PRO A 386 1.07 7.61 3.91
C PRO A 386 0.90 7.76 5.42
N LEU A 387 1.36 8.89 5.99
CA LEU A 387 1.25 9.14 7.42
C LEU A 387 -0.22 9.23 7.88
N PHE A 388 -1.10 9.81 7.07
CA PHE A 388 -2.51 9.92 7.41
C PHE A 388 -3.23 8.58 7.24
N TYR A 389 -2.91 7.84 6.19
CA TYR A 389 -3.53 6.55 5.88
C TYR A 389 -3.19 5.49 6.95
N GLU A 390 -1.91 5.29 7.24
CA GLU A 390 -1.44 4.36 8.29
C GLU A 390 -1.76 4.89 9.69
N GLY A 391 -1.59 6.20 9.91
CA GLY A 391 -1.92 6.83 11.19
C GLY A 391 -3.41 6.72 11.55
N TRP A 392 -4.31 6.73 10.56
CA TRP A 392 -5.73 6.45 10.78
C TRP A 392 -5.96 5.01 11.25
N ALA A 393 -5.28 4.04 10.65
CA ALA A 393 -5.44 2.64 11.01
C ALA A 393 -4.88 2.34 12.41
N CYS A 394 -3.72 2.89 12.77
CA CYS A 394 -3.23 2.84 14.16
C CYS A 394 -4.20 3.55 15.13
N PHE A 395 -4.75 4.71 14.74
CA PHE A 395 -5.78 5.37 15.55
C PHE A 395 -7.06 4.55 15.67
N ALA A 396 -7.42 3.75 14.67
CA ALA A 396 -8.59 2.88 14.71
C ALA A 396 -8.44 1.79 15.78
N GLU A 397 -7.25 1.24 15.96
CA GLU A 397 -6.94 0.29 17.04
C GLU A 397 -7.13 0.94 18.41
N GLU A 398 -6.56 2.13 18.59
CA GLU A 398 -6.71 2.90 19.83
C GLU A 398 -8.16 3.34 20.08
N LEU A 399 -8.91 3.67 19.03
CA LEU A 399 -10.34 3.99 19.12
C LEU A 399 -11.16 2.80 19.64
N MET A 400 -10.80 1.57 19.25
CA MET A 400 -11.42 0.36 19.78
C MET A 400 -11.09 0.17 21.27
N ARG A 401 -9.90 0.56 21.73
CA ARG A 401 -9.58 0.64 23.17
C ARG A 401 -10.40 1.71 23.88
N MET A 402 -10.41 2.94 23.37
CA MET A 402 -11.12 4.08 23.96
C MET A 402 -12.62 3.86 24.10
N THR A 403 -13.22 3.04 23.22
CA THR A 403 -14.64 2.69 23.26
C THR A 403 -14.95 1.38 23.99
N GLY A 404 -13.95 0.78 24.63
CA GLY A 404 -14.09 -0.41 25.47
C GLY A 404 -14.21 -1.73 24.72
N TYR A 405 -13.99 -1.75 23.40
CA TYR A 405 -13.95 -3.00 22.63
C TYR A 405 -12.68 -3.81 22.93
N PHE A 406 -11.54 -3.12 23.00
CA PHE A 406 -10.29 -3.65 23.56
C PHE A 406 -10.18 -3.21 25.02
N SER A 407 -10.67 -4.05 25.92
CA SER A 407 -10.75 -3.73 27.36
C SER A 407 -10.12 -4.80 28.26
N GLY A 408 -9.78 -5.97 27.72
CA GLY A 408 -9.08 -6.99 28.48
C GLY A 408 -7.61 -6.61 28.72
N SER A 409 -7.05 -7.03 29.85
CA SER A 409 -5.63 -6.80 30.15
C SER A 409 -4.69 -7.38 29.08
N MET A 410 -5.08 -8.49 28.43
CA MET A 410 -4.33 -9.06 27.30
C MET A 410 -4.45 -8.19 26.04
N ASP A 411 -5.61 -7.59 25.78
CA ASP A 411 -5.78 -6.67 24.65
C ASP A 411 -4.87 -5.44 24.84
N LEU A 412 -4.81 -4.90 26.06
CA LEU A 412 -3.94 -3.76 26.39
C LEU A 412 -2.45 -4.10 26.28
N LEU A 413 -2.07 -5.34 26.62
CA LEU A 413 -0.69 -5.81 26.49
C LEU A 413 -0.29 -5.99 25.02
N LEU A 414 -1.21 -6.39 24.15
CA LEU A 414 -0.94 -6.61 22.72
C LEU A 414 -0.97 -5.33 21.89
N LEU A 415 -1.71 -4.32 22.35
CA LEU A 415 -1.78 -3.00 21.70
C LEU A 415 -0.54 -2.14 22.00
N ALA A 416 0.18 -2.44 23.08
CA ALA A 416 1.44 -1.81 23.46
C ALA A 416 2.63 -2.62 22.92
#